data_AF-A0A0B4ZI68-F1
#
_entry.id   AF-A0A0B4ZI68-F1
#
_cell.length_a   1.000
_cell.length_b   1.000
_cell.length_c   1.000
_cell.angle_alpha   90.00
_cell.angle_beta   90.00
_cell.angle_gamma   90.00
#
_symmetry.space_group_name_H-M   'P 1'
#
loop_
_entity.id
_entity.type
_entity.pdbx_description
1 polymer ?
#
loop_
_entity_poly.entity_id
_entity_poly.type
_entity_poly.pdbx_seq_one_letter_code
_entity_poly.pdbx_strand_id
1 'polypeptide(L)'
;MKLNKFNFLKENIRNLYSSGVIYLGLLISFIPPILVTFFILKTQGTSLGIKHISNFYAMLGMLMAVIHANRVISRDFSHNTVSLFYNQQKNRMIYVLSNFLYAISVSIIYALNGIVLLVIVSKLGIPGDLGLDFIVAIVVNTILLVLFYFLLSYIFYLYKLKSGLVF
;
A
#
# COMPACT_ATOMS: atom_id res chain seq x y z
N MET A 1 -14.34 1.83 27.39
CA MET A 1 -13.28 1.00 26.77
C MET A 1 -11.98 1.79 26.69
N LYS A 2 -10.83 1.20 27.05
CA LYS A 2 -9.51 1.83 26.92
C LYS A 2 -8.79 1.20 25.74
N LEU A 3 -8.54 1.96 24.68
CA LEU A 3 -7.89 1.44 23.48
C LEU A 3 -6.37 1.36 23.71
N ASN A 4 -5.74 0.24 23.33
CA ASN A 4 -4.28 0.11 23.33
C ASN A 4 -3.77 0.19 21.88
N LYS A 5 -2.82 1.12 21.65
CA LYS A 5 -2.27 1.43 20.32
C LYS A 5 -1.73 0.20 19.58
N PHE A 6 -0.88 -0.57 20.25
CA PHE A 6 -0.16 -1.68 19.65
C PHE A 6 -1.04 -2.91 19.46
N ASN A 7 -1.95 -3.17 20.41
CA ASN A 7 -2.91 -4.26 20.26
C ASN A 7 -3.87 -3.99 19.09
N PHE A 8 -4.37 -2.76 18.97
CA PHE A 8 -5.24 -2.38 17.85
C PHE A 8 -4.52 -2.47 16.49
N LEU A 9 -3.27 -1.99 16.41
CA LEU A 9 -2.43 -2.13 15.22
C LEU A 9 -2.22 -3.61 14.87
N LYS A 10 -1.83 -4.44 15.84
CA LYS A 10 -1.61 -5.88 15.66
C LYS A 10 -2.85 -6.58 15.13
N GLU A 11 -4.02 -6.24 15.66
CA GLU A 11 -5.30 -6.80 15.19
C GLU A 11 -5.62 -6.40 13.75
N ASN A 12 -5.42 -5.13 13.38
CA ASN A 12 -5.64 -4.70 11.99
C ASN A 12 -4.67 -5.37 11.02
N ILE A 13 -3.39 -5.54 11.39
CA ILE A 13 -2.42 -6.30 10.59
C ILE A 13 -2.83 -7.76 10.49
N ARG A 14 -3.22 -8.40 11.60
CA ARG A 14 -3.70 -9.79 11.59
C ARG A 14 -4.88 -9.97 10.65
N ASN A 15 -5.84 -9.06 10.69
CA ASN A 15 -7.02 -9.07 9.82
C ASN A 15 -6.66 -8.88 8.34
N LEU A 16 -5.66 -8.06 8.03
CA LEU A 16 -5.18 -7.88 6.66
C LEU A 16 -4.68 -9.20 6.06
N TYR A 17 -3.85 -9.95 6.82
CA TYR A 17 -3.34 -11.25 6.37
C TYR A 17 -4.39 -12.35 6.40
N SER A 18 -5.22 -12.44 7.45
CA SER A 18 -6.22 -13.49 7.58
C SER A 18 -7.35 -13.38 6.57
N SER A 19 -7.71 -12.17 6.14
CA SER A 19 -8.71 -11.96 5.09
C SER A 19 -8.23 -12.39 3.70
N GLY A 20 -6.92 -12.59 3.52
CA GLY A 20 -6.30 -12.96 2.25
C GLY A 20 -6.27 -11.85 1.18
N VAL A 21 -6.87 -10.70 1.45
CA VAL A 21 -7.04 -9.61 0.48
C VAL A 21 -5.68 -8.99 0.11
N ILE A 22 -4.73 -8.98 1.05
CA ILE A 22 -3.35 -8.57 0.78
C ILE A 22 -2.69 -9.41 -0.32
N TYR A 23 -2.90 -10.73 -0.32
CA TYR A 23 -2.32 -11.62 -1.32
C TYR A 23 -2.92 -11.36 -2.70
N LEU A 24 -4.23 -11.12 -2.77
CA LEU A 24 -4.90 -10.75 -4.02
C LEU A 24 -4.36 -9.44 -4.58
N GLY A 25 -4.18 -8.42 -3.73
CA GLY A 25 -3.59 -7.16 -4.18
C GLY A 25 -2.12 -7.27 -4.60
N LEU A 26 -1.33 -8.14 -3.96
CA LEU A 26 0.03 -8.43 -4.38
C LEU A 26 0.06 -9.13 -5.75
N LEU A 27 -0.81 -10.12 -5.98
CA LEU A 27 -0.94 -10.78 -7.28
C LEU A 27 -1.28 -9.77 -8.39
N ILE A 28 -2.29 -8.92 -8.16
CA ILE A 28 -2.67 -7.85 -9.10
C ILE A 28 -1.47 -6.93 -9.39
N SER A 29 -0.71 -6.56 -8.36
CA SER A 29 0.46 -5.68 -8.52
C SER A 29 1.59 -6.28 -9.37
N PHE A 30 1.70 -7.61 -9.41
CA PHE A 30 2.76 -8.31 -10.12
C PHE A 30 2.41 -8.65 -11.57
N ILE A 31 1.13 -8.72 -11.94
CA ILE A 31 0.72 -9.11 -13.30
C ILE A 31 1.35 -8.19 -14.38
N PRO A 32 1.15 -6.85 -14.37
CA PRO A 32 1.72 -5.99 -15.40
C PRO A 32 3.25 -6.05 -15.50
N PRO A 33 4.04 -5.91 -14.41
CA PRO A 33 5.50 -5.93 -14.54
C PRO A 33 6.04 -7.28 -14.99
N ILE A 34 5.39 -8.40 -14.64
CA ILE A 34 5.77 -9.73 -15.15
C ILE A 34 5.52 -9.81 -16.66
N LEU A 35 4.36 -9.36 -17.15
CA LEU A 35 4.05 -9.36 -18.59
C LEU A 35 5.05 -8.51 -19.38
N VAL A 36 5.41 -7.33 -18.85
CA VAL A 36 6.41 -6.45 -19.47
C VAL A 36 7.80 -7.08 -19.44
N THR A 37 8.16 -7.78 -18.37
CA THR A 37 9.41 -8.55 -18.30
C THR A 37 9.47 -9.58 -19.42
N PHE A 38 8.42 -10.39 -19.59
CA PHE A 38 8.35 -11.38 -20.66
C PHE A 38 8.43 -10.76 -22.06
N PHE A 39 7.79 -9.60 -22.25
CA PHE A 39 7.87 -8.86 -23.51
C PHE A 39 9.30 -8.44 -23.84
N ILE A 40 10.01 -7.83 -22.88
CA ILE A 40 11.41 -7.38 -23.08
C ILE A 40 12.33 -8.56 -23.37
N LEU A 41 12.18 -9.68 -22.66
CA LEU A 41 13.01 -10.87 -22.89
C LEU A 41 12.80 -11.49 -24.28
N LYS A 42 11.58 -11.40 -24.83
CA LYS A 42 11.26 -11.94 -26.15
C LYS A 42 11.59 -10.99 -27.30
N THR A 43 11.53 -9.67 -27.06
CA THR A 43 11.77 -8.66 -28.08
C THR A 43 13.16 -8.06 -27.90
N GLN A 44 14.13 -8.58 -28.64
CA GLN A 44 15.50 -8.05 -28.66
C GLN A 44 15.53 -6.62 -29.21
N GLY A 45 16.36 -5.76 -28.63
CA GLY A 45 16.56 -4.37 -29.08
C GLY A 45 15.53 -3.35 -28.56
N THR A 46 14.70 -3.70 -27.57
CA THR A 46 13.80 -2.73 -26.93
C THR A 46 14.56 -1.74 -26.06
N SER A 47 14.11 -0.48 -26.01
CA SER A 47 14.61 0.56 -25.10
C SER A 47 14.01 0.45 -23.68
N LEU A 48 13.16 -0.55 -23.46
CA LEU A 48 12.50 -0.81 -22.19
C LEU A 48 13.46 -1.53 -21.23
N GLY A 49 13.30 -1.28 -19.93
CA GLY A 49 14.21 -1.77 -18.91
C GLY A 49 13.61 -1.69 -17.52
N ILE A 50 14.44 -1.85 -16.49
CA ILE A 50 13.99 -1.95 -15.08
C ILE A 50 13.09 -0.77 -14.67
N LYS A 51 13.39 0.45 -15.09
CA LYS A 51 12.57 1.65 -14.80
C LYS A 51 11.14 1.55 -15.33
N HIS A 52 10.94 0.91 -16.47
CA HIS A 52 9.60 0.75 -17.03
C HIS A 52 8.82 -0.29 -16.22
N ILE A 53 9.47 -1.39 -15.88
CA ILE A 53 8.90 -2.46 -15.05
C ILE A 53 8.53 -1.92 -13.66
N SER A 54 9.38 -1.10 -13.05
CA SER A 54 9.07 -0.44 -11.78
C SER A 54 7.88 0.50 -11.89
N ASN A 55 7.71 1.21 -13.01
CA ASN A 55 6.54 2.09 -13.21
C ASN A 55 5.25 1.28 -13.35
N PHE A 56 5.28 0.15 -14.06
CA PHE A 56 4.13 -0.76 -14.14
C PHE A 56 3.78 -1.39 -12.79
N TYR A 57 4.80 -1.76 -12.01
CA TYR A 57 4.60 -2.18 -10.63
C TYR A 57 4.01 -1.03 -9.79
N ALA A 58 4.57 0.18 -9.89
CA ALA A 58 4.12 1.33 -9.12
C ALA A 58 2.64 1.64 -9.40
N MET A 59 2.21 1.58 -10.65
CA MET A 59 0.83 1.87 -11.04
C MET A 59 -0.19 1.00 -10.30
N LEU A 60 -0.07 -0.33 -10.36
CA LEU A 60 -1.03 -1.22 -9.69
C LEU A 60 -0.67 -1.53 -8.23
N GLY A 61 0.62 -1.67 -7.93
CA GLY A 61 1.12 -1.95 -6.59
C GLY A 61 0.84 -0.81 -5.62
N MET A 62 1.12 0.44 -6.02
CA MET A 62 0.82 1.57 -5.15
C MET A 62 -0.68 1.82 -5.04
N LEU A 63 -1.45 1.61 -6.11
CA LEU A 63 -2.92 1.67 -6.04
C LEU A 63 -3.48 0.68 -5.01
N MET A 64 -3.05 -0.58 -5.08
CA MET A 64 -3.47 -1.60 -4.12
C MET A 64 -2.98 -1.30 -2.70
N ALA A 65 -1.78 -0.73 -2.53
CA ALA A 65 -1.28 -0.27 -1.24
C ALA A 65 -2.19 0.81 -0.63
N VAL A 66 -2.61 1.80 -1.42
CA VAL A 66 -3.54 2.86 -1.01
C VAL A 66 -4.90 2.26 -0.61
N ILE A 67 -5.46 1.36 -1.44
CA ILE A 67 -6.74 0.71 -1.15
C ILE A 67 -6.67 -0.06 0.17
N HIS A 68 -5.61 -0.86 0.39
CA HIS A 68 -5.45 -1.65 1.60
C HIS A 68 -5.19 -0.81 2.86
N ALA A 69 -4.47 0.30 2.75
CA ALA A 69 -4.29 1.25 3.83
C ALA A 69 -5.64 1.90 4.22
N ASN A 70 -6.43 2.31 3.23
CA ASN A 70 -7.70 2.99 3.45
C ASN A 70 -8.86 2.07 3.82
N ARG A 71 -8.76 0.76 3.56
CA ARG A 71 -9.80 -0.23 3.90
C ARG A 71 -10.21 -0.17 5.38
N VAL A 72 -9.26 0.03 6.30
CA VAL A 72 -9.55 0.04 7.74
C VAL A 72 -10.43 1.21 8.12
N ILE A 73 -10.07 2.43 7.69
CA ILE A 73 -10.88 3.61 7.98
C ILE A 73 -12.22 3.54 7.24
N SER A 74 -12.23 3.08 5.99
CA SER A 74 -13.47 2.90 5.22
C SER A 74 -14.44 1.98 5.92
N ARG A 75 -13.97 0.81 6.39
CA ARG A 75 -14.76 -0.14 7.17
C ARG A 75 -15.35 0.52 8.40
N ASP A 76 -14.52 1.21 9.17
CA ASP A 76 -14.91 1.71 10.49
C ASP A 76 -15.92 2.87 10.41
N PHE A 77 -15.75 3.76 9.42
CA PHE A 77 -16.70 4.84 9.16
C PHE A 77 -17.99 4.32 8.50
N SER A 78 -17.90 3.40 7.54
CA SER A 78 -19.08 2.89 6.83
C SER A 78 -20.01 2.06 7.73
N HIS A 79 -19.46 1.31 8.68
CA HIS A 79 -20.25 0.54 9.65
C HIS A 79 -20.53 1.31 10.96
N ASN A 80 -20.17 2.61 11.03
CA ASN A 80 -20.27 3.45 12.23
C ASN A 80 -19.57 2.89 13.49
N THR A 81 -18.68 1.90 13.35
CA THR A 81 -17.90 1.37 14.49
C THR A 81 -16.89 2.40 14.99
N VAL A 82 -16.58 3.43 14.19
CA VAL A 82 -15.77 4.60 14.59
C VAL A 82 -16.29 5.26 15.87
N SER A 83 -17.61 5.25 16.11
CA SER A 83 -18.24 5.79 17.32
C SER A 83 -17.75 5.12 18.62
N LEU A 84 -17.39 3.84 18.56
CA LEU A 84 -16.86 3.08 19.70
C LEU A 84 -15.47 3.59 20.11
N PHE A 85 -14.69 4.08 19.14
CA PHE A 85 -13.37 4.65 19.37
C PHE A 85 -13.43 6.15 19.71
N TYR A 86 -14.48 6.85 19.28
CA TYR A 86 -14.61 8.30 19.42
C TYR A 86 -15.28 8.74 20.74
N ASN A 87 -15.27 7.87 21.74
CA ASN A 87 -15.85 8.12 23.06
C ASN A 87 -15.06 9.11 23.94
N GLN A 88 -13.73 9.17 23.79
CA GLN A 88 -12.83 10.00 24.60
C GLN A 88 -11.69 10.51 23.72
N GLN A 89 -11.19 11.72 24.01
CA GLN A 89 -10.10 12.34 23.25
C GLN A 89 -8.86 11.44 23.15
N LYS A 90 -8.48 10.77 24.26
CA LYS A 90 -7.36 9.84 24.28
C LYS A 90 -7.54 8.66 23.32
N ASN A 91 -8.74 8.08 23.26
CA ASN A 91 -9.03 6.97 22.36
C ASN A 91 -9.07 7.41 20.90
N ARG A 92 -9.59 8.61 20.60
CA ARG A 92 -9.52 9.22 19.26
C ARG A 92 -8.08 9.34 18.77
N MET A 93 -7.20 9.88 19.60
CA MET A 93 -5.78 10.03 19.27
C MET A 93 -5.11 8.67 19.03
N ILE A 94 -5.38 7.68 19.89
CA ILE A 94 -4.83 6.33 19.74
C ILE A 94 -5.32 5.68 18.44
N TYR A 95 -6.61 5.84 18.09
CA TYR A 95 -7.18 5.32 16.85
C TYR A 95 -6.44 5.86 15.62
N VAL A 96 -6.27 7.19 15.55
CA VAL A 96 -5.57 7.84 14.43
C VAL A 96 -4.12 7.38 14.34
N LEU A 97 -3.39 7.39 15.46
CA LEU A 97 -1.98 6.99 15.49
C LEU A 97 -1.80 5.51 15.10
N SER A 98 -2.67 4.62 15.56
CA SER A 98 -2.61 3.21 15.19
C SER A 98 -2.88 3.00 13.70
N ASN A 99 -3.88 3.68 13.13
CA ASN A 99 -4.19 3.53 11.70
C ASN A 99 -3.14 4.19 10.80
N PHE A 100 -2.50 5.27 11.28
CA PHE A 100 -1.35 5.86 10.61
C PHE A 100 -0.16 4.88 10.56
N LEU A 101 0.16 4.22 11.68
CA LEU A 101 1.19 3.17 11.71
C LEU A 101 0.81 1.96 10.85
N TYR A 102 -0.47 1.62 10.79
CA TYR A 102 -0.97 0.58 9.89
C TYR A 102 -0.74 0.94 8.41
N ALA A 103 -1.05 2.18 8.00
CA ALA A 103 -0.81 2.65 6.64
C ALA A 103 0.69 2.59 6.28
N ILE A 104 1.58 3.00 7.20
CA ILE A 104 3.04 2.83 7.04
C ILE A 104 3.39 1.35 6.85
N SER A 105 2.85 0.46 7.69
CA SER A 105 3.13 -0.97 7.60
C SER A 105 2.71 -1.55 6.24
N VAL A 106 1.53 -1.18 5.74
CA VAL A 106 1.06 -1.58 4.41
C VAL A 106 1.98 -1.06 3.31
N SER A 107 2.39 0.22 3.38
CA SER A 107 3.29 0.80 2.38
C SER A 107 4.65 0.10 2.32
N ILE A 108 5.20 -0.30 3.48
CA ILE A 108 6.46 -1.06 3.55
C ILE A 108 6.28 -2.45 2.93
N ILE A 109 5.17 -3.13 3.20
CA ILE A 109 4.89 -4.45 2.60
C ILE A 109 4.93 -4.36 1.07
N TYR A 110 4.24 -3.37 0.49
CA TYR A 110 4.25 -3.19 -0.97
C TYR A 110 5.61 -2.77 -1.50
N ALA A 111 6.29 -1.81 -0.86
CA ALA A 111 7.62 -1.38 -1.29
C ALA A 111 8.63 -2.54 -1.32
N LEU A 112 8.65 -3.37 -0.27
CA LEU A 112 9.53 -4.55 -0.20
C LEU A 112 9.20 -5.57 -1.29
N ASN A 113 7.92 -5.84 -1.56
CA ASN A 113 7.52 -6.75 -2.62
C ASN A 113 7.92 -6.24 -4.01
N GLY A 114 7.79 -4.93 -4.25
CA GLY A 114 8.27 -4.28 -5.47
C GLY A 114 9.78 -4.40 -5.64
N ILE A 115 10.55 -4.18 -4.57
CA ILE A 115 12.02 -4.35 -4.60
C ILE A 115 12.39 -5.80 -4.91
N VAL A 116 11.77 -6.77 -4.25
CA VAL A 116 12.02 -8.21 -4.49
C VAL A 116 11.76 -8.55 -5.96
N LEU A 117 10.63 -8.10 -6.51
CA LEU A 117 10.30 -8.28 -7.93
C LEU A 117 11.40 -7.70 -8.83
N LEU A 118 11.81 -6.46 -8.61
CA LEU A 118 12.80 -5.80 -9.45
C LEU A 118 14.18 -6.47 -9.37
N VAL A 119 14.58 -6.94 -8.18
CA VAL A 119 15.82 -7.72 -8.00
C VAL A 119 15.75 -9.03 -8.80
N ILE A 120 14.63 -9.75 -8.77
CA ILE A 120 14.43 -10.96 -9.57
C ILE A 120 14.56 -10.63 -11.06
N VAL A 121 13.87 -9.59 -11.51
CA VAL A 121 13.83 -9.18 -12.91
C VAL A 121 15.20 -8.72 -13.42
N SER A 122 15.99 -8.03 -12.59
CA SER A 122 17.38 -7.67 -12.90
C SER A 122 18.24 -8.93 -13.10
N LYS A 123 18.10 -9.94 -12.23
CA LYS A 123 18.80 -11.23 -12.38
C LYS A 123 18.38 -12.02 -13.62
N LEU A 124 17.21 -11.75 -14.19
CA LEU A 124 16.75 -12.33 -15.46
C LEU A 124 17.38 -11.64 -16.69
N GLY A 125 18.24 -10.65 -16.51
CA GLY A 125 18.97 -9.99 -17.60
C GLY A 125 18.29 -8.75 -18.17
N ILE A 126 17.27 -8.20 -17.49
CA ILE A 126 16.66 -6.94 -17.93
C ILE A 126 17.64 -5.78 -17.71
N PRO A 127 17.83 -4.91 -18.72
CA PRO A 127 18.75 -3.78 -18.63
C PRO A 127 18.27 -2.71 -17.65
N GLY A 128 19.20 -2.18 -16.87
CA GLY A 128 18.97 -1.10 -15.91
C GLY A 128 19.76 -1.33 -14.62
N ASP A 129 20.05 -0.24 -13.91
CA ASP A 129 20.72 -0.29 -12.62
C ASP A 129 19.72 -0.16 -11.47
N LEU A 130 19.92 -0.98 -10.43
CA LEU A 130 19.17 -0.97 -9.17
C LEU A 130 20.05 -0.32 -8.08
N GLY A 131 20.52 0.89 -8.36
CA GLY A 131 21.28 1.67 -7.39
C GLY A 131 20.48 1.95 -6.11
N LEU A 132 21.19 2.23 -5.01
CA LEU A 132 20.57 2.54 -3.72
C LEU A 132 19.58 3.69 -3.80
N ASP A 133 19.88 4.74 -4.56
CA ASP A 133 19.00 5.89 -4.75
C ASP A 133 17.64 5.50 -5.35
N PHE A 134 17.65 4.54 -6.27
CA PHE A 134 16.44 4.05 -6.90
C PHE A 134 15.58 3.23 -5.94
N ILE A 135 16.21 2.38 -5.12
CA ILE A 135 15.53 1.60 -4.07
C ILE A 135 14.93 2.53 -3.03
N VAL A 136 15.70 3.51 -2.55
CA VAL A 136 15.24 4.52 -1.58
C VAL A 136 14.07 5.30 -2.16
N ALA A 137 14.14 5.72 -3.42
CA ALA A 137 13.05 6.43 -4.09
C ALA A 137 11.77 5.59 -4.13
N ILE A 138 11.84 4.28 -4.43
CA ILE A 138 10.67 3.39 -4.41
C ILE A 138 10.04 3.35 -3.01
N VAL A 139 10.84 3.16 -1.97
CA VAL A 139 10.34 3.07 -0.59
C VAL A 139 9.69 4.38 -0.16
N VAL A 140 10.41 5.49 -0.32
CA VAL A 140 9.94 6.82 0.10
C VAL A 140 8.69 7.23 -0.68
N ASN A 141 8.67 7.04 -2.01
CA ASN A 141 7.50 7.37 -2.82
C ASN A 141 6.28 6.53 -2.42
N THR A 142 6.46 5.23 -2.16
CA THR A 142 5.36 4.36 -1.73
C THR A 142 4.80 4.81 -0.38
N ILE A 143 5.66 5.12 0.59
CA ILE A 143 5.25 5.60 1.91
C ILE A 143 4.50 6.93 1.79
N LEU A 144 5.09 7.91 1.10
CA LEU A 144 4.50 9.25 0.97
C LEU A 144 3.15 9.20 0.28
N LEU A 145 3.04 8.45 -0.81
CA LEU A 145 1.80 8.31 -1.57
C LEU A 145 0.69 7.66 -0.73
N VAL A 146 1.00 6.54 -0.06
CA VAL A 146 0.03 5.85 0.79
C VAL A 146 -0.41 6.73 1.96
N LEU A 147 0.52 7.43 2.61
CA LEU A 147 0.20 8.34 3.70
C LEU A 147 -0.63 9.54 3.24
N PHE A 148 -0.31 10.12 2.09
CA PHE A 148 -1.06 11.22 1.51
C PHE A 148 -2.52 10.83 1.28
N TYR A 149 -2.77 9.76 0.55
CA TYR A 149 -4.14 9.29 0.29
C TYR A 149 -4.82 8.81 1.56
N PHE A 150 -4.09 8.21 2.51
CA PHE A 150 -4.66 7.82 3.79
C PHE A 150 -5.20 9.01 4.58
N LEU A 151 -4.39 10.06 4.73
CA LEU A 151 -4.79 11.28 5.43
C LEU A 151 -5.92 12.00 4.69
N LEU A 152 -5.85 12.07 3.36
CA LEU A 152 -6.90 12.67 2.55
C LEU A 152 -8.24 11.95 2.71
N SER A 153 -8.25 10.62 2.57
CA SER A 153 -9.45 9.80 2.80
C SER A 153 -9.98 9.96 4.22
N TYR A 154 -9.09 9.99 5.22
CA TYR A 154 -9.48 10.21 6.61
C TYR A 154 -10.18 11.57 6.80
N ILE A 155 -9.65 12.65 6.21
CA ILE A 155 -10.30 13.97 6.20
C ILE A 155 -11.68 13.90 5.55
N PHE A 156 -11.81 13.27 4.38
CA PHE A 156 -13.09 13.12 3.69
C PHE A 156 -14.13 12.36 4.52
N TYR A 157 -13.71 11.30 5.22
CA TYR A 157 -14.59 10.55 6.12
C TYR A 157 -15.04 11.39 7.33
N LEU A 158 -14.19 12.26 7.86
CA LEU A 158 -14.59 13.19 8.93
C LEU A 158 -15.66 14.19 8.46
N TYR A 159 -15.61 14.62 7.20
CA TYR A 159 -16.66 15.45 6.58
C TYR A 159 -17.90 14.67 6.14
N LYS A 160 -18.02 13.39 6.53
CA LYS A 160 -19.15 12.51 6.21
C LYS A 160 -19.38 12.32 4.70
N LEU A 161 -18.34 12.49 3.88
CA LEU A 161 -18.40 12.11 2.47
C LEU A 161 -18.60 10.60 2.39
N LYS A 162 -19.58 10.16 1.58
CA LYS A 162 -19.94 8.75 1.46
C LYS A 162 -18.77 7.95 0.89
N SER A 163 -18.63 6.71 1.33
CA SER A 163 -17.53 5.82 0.93
C SER A 163 -17.38 5.68 -0.59
N GLY A 164 -18.48 5.67 -1.36
CA GLY A 164 -18.44 5.55 -2.83
C GLY A 164 -18.00 6.81 -3.59
N LEU A 165 -17.73 7.93 -2.89
CA LEU A 165 -17.04 9.11 -3.43
C LEU A 165 -15.55 9.12 -3.07
N VAL A 166 -15.16 8.34 -2.06
CA VAL A 166 -13.77 8.22 -1.57
C VAL A 166 -13.06 7.03 -2.23
N PHE A 167 -13.82 6.14 -2.88
CA PHE A 167 -13.38 4.94 -3.59
C PHE A 167 -14.20 4.72 -4.86
#